data_AF-A0A2X5NP04-F1
#
_entry.id   AF-A0A2X5NP04-F1
#
_cell.length_a   1.000
_cell.length_b   1.000
_cell.length_c   1.000
_cell.angle_alpha   90.00
_cell.angle_beta   90.00
_cell.angle_gamma   90.00
#
_symmetry.space_group_name_H-M   'P 1'
#
loop_
_entity.id
_entity.type
_entity.pdbx_description
1 polymer ?
#
loop_
_entity_poly.entity_id
_entity_poly.type
_entity_poly.pdbx_seq_one_letter_code
_entity_poly.pdbx_strand_id
1 'polypeptide(L)'
;MFSHVVVGSDDLQLSKKFYDAIFRFTGIDDAGIDALNRPFYRKGGQRFIVTLPINGQPATPANGGTIGFLLSSAEDVQAWHQAGVKSGGKSAESAPHLRKDGKFIAYLRDPYGNKLCAYAQQAL
;
A
#
# COMPACT_ATOMS: atom_id res chain seq x y z
N MET A 1 -13.32 -0.08 -8.45
CA MET A 1 -13.43 0.29 -9.88
C MET A 1 -12.04 0.65 -10.44
N PHE A 2 -11.07 -0.27 -10.43
CA PHE A 2 -9.80 -0.13 -11.14
C PHE A 2 -9.36 -1.52 -11.60
N SER A 3 -8.90 -1.68 -12.83
CA SER A 3 -8.35 -2.96 -13.29
C SER A 3 -6.95 -3.20 -12.73
N HIS A 4 -6.18 -2.14 -12.58
CA HIS A 4 -4.86 -2.18 -11.96
C HIS A 4 -4.43 -0.80 -11.44
N VAL A 5 -3.51 -0.80 -10.48
CA VAL A 5 -2.77 0.36 -10.00
C VAL A 5 -1.28 0.04 -10.10
N VAL A 6 -0.48 1.01 -10.54
CA VAL A 6 0.97 0.86 -10.70
C VAL A 6 1.66 1.97 -9.92
N VAL A 7 2.70 1.61 -9.18
CA VAL A 7 3.56 2.55 -8.45
C VAL A 7 5.02 2.39 -8.89
N GLY A 8 5.73 3.51 -8.93
CA GLY A 8 7.16 3.55 -9.22
C GLY A 8 8.00 3.19 -7.99
N SER A 9 9.10 2.48 -8.21
CA SER A 9 10.15 2.20 -7.24
C SER A 9 11.48 2.05 -7.96
N ASP A 10 12.58 2.54 -7.37
CA ASP A 10 13.94 2.31 -7.89
C ASP A 10 14.61 1.05 -7.30
N ASP A 11 13.97 0.40 -6.32
CA ASP A 11 14.41 -0.86 -5.70
C ASP A 11 13.21 -1.77 -5.47
N LEU A 12 13.01 -2.69 -6.42
CA LEU A 12 11.89 -3.62 -6.42
C LEU A 12 11.95 -4.63 -5.26
N GLN A 13 13.13 -4.95 -4.74
CA GLN A 13 13.27 -5.87 -3.61
C GLN A 13 12.85 -5.20 -2.31
N LEU A 14 13.31 -3.97 -2.10
CA LEU A 14 12.90 -3.15 -0.94
C LEU A 14 11.39 -2.89 -0.96
N SER A 15 10.84 -2.50 -2.12
CA SER A 15 9.40 -2.31 -2.26
C SER A 15 8.62 -3.61 -2.10
N LYS A 16 9.09 -4.74 -2.66
CA LYS A 16 8.41 -6.04 -2.48
C LYS A 16 8.33 -6.40 -0.99
N LYS A 17 9.44 -6.30 -0.24
CA LYS A 17 9.44 -6.55 1.20
C LYS A 17 8.40 -5.70 1.95
N PHE A 18 8.29 -4.42 1.59
CA PHE A 18 7.30 -3.52 2.17
C PHE A 18 5.85 -3.94 1.81
N TYR A 19 5.57 -4.19 0.53
CA TYR A 19 4.23 -4.54 0.06
C TYR A 19 3.78 -5.92 0.55
N ASP A 20 4.68 -6.91 0.59
CA ASP A 20 4.44 -8.23 1.20
C ASP A 20 4.04 -8.11 2.67
N ALA A 21 4.62 -7.16 3.42
CA ALA A 21 4.32 -6.99 4.83
C ALA A 21 2.93 -6.40 5.06
N ILE A 22 2.51 -5.42 4.24
CA ILE A 22 1.23 -4.73 4.45
C ILE A 22 0.05 -5.47 3.80
N PHE A 23 0.24 -6.21 2.70
CA PHE A 23 -0.88 -6.85 2.01
C PHE A 23 -1.47 -8.06 2.73
N ARG A 24 -0.72 -8.64 3.68
CA ARG A 24 -1.20 -9.68 4.61
C ARG A 24 -2.49 -9.31 5.36
N PHE A 25 -2.77 -8.02 5.55
CA PHE A 25 -3.96 -7.52 6.26
C PHE A 25 -5.13 -7.16 5.32
N THR A 26 -4.93 -7.21 4.00
CA THR A 26 -5.86 -6.63 3.02
C THR A 26 -6.63 -7.68 2.21
N GLY A 27 -6.27 -8.95 2.35
CA GLY A 27 -6.74 -10.04 1.49
C GLY A 27 -6.33 -9.85 0.02
N ILE A 28 -5.20 -9.16 -0.20
CA ILE A 28 -4.54 -9.05 -1.50
C ILE A 28 -3.40 -10.08 -1.50
N ASP A 29 -3.41 -10.96 -2.49
CA ASP A 29 -2.47 -12.07 -2.59
C ASP A 29 -1.18 -11.64 -3.30
N ASP A 30 -0.04 -12.15 -2.84
CA ASP A 30 1.22 -12.11 -3.59
C ASP A 30 1.08 -13.00 -4.83
N ALA A 31 1.12 -12.39 -6.00
CA ALA A 31 1.04 -13.10 -7.27
C ALA A 31 2.43 -13.31 -7.91
N GLY A 32 3.50 -12.96 -7.19
CA GLY A 32 4.88 -13.19 -7.57
C GLY A 32 5.49 -12.06 -8.38
N ILE A 33 6.43 -12.43 -9.25
CA ILE A 33 7.17 -11.54 -10.14
C ILE A 33 6.71 -11.84 -11.57
N ASP A 34 6.35 -10.81 -12.34
CA ASP A 34 5.94 -10.99 -13.73
C ASP A 34 7.12 -11.09 -14.71
N ALA A 35 6.83 -11.29 -16.00
CA ALA A 35 7.84 -11.42 -17.06
C ALA A 35 8.73 -10.19 -17.26
N LEU A 36 8.35 -9.02 -16.70
CA LEU A 36 9.13 -7.79 -16.72
C LEU A 36 9.87 -7.57 -15.38
N ASN A 37 10.00 -8.61 -14.57
CA ASN A 37 10.62 -8.58 -13.24
C ASN A 37 9.89 -7.66 -12.24
N ARG A 38 8.58 -7.46 -12.41
CA ARG A 38 7.78 -6.58 -11.53
C ARG A 38 7.05 -7.38 -10.46
N PRO A 39 7.22 -7.05 -9.17
CA PRO A 39 6.32 -7.55 -8.13
C PRO A 39 4.88 -7.16 -8.45
N PHE A 40 3.97 -8.14 -8.41
CA PHE A 40 2.55 -7.87 -8.60
C PHE A 40 1.68 -8.67 -7.66
N TYR A 41 0.54 -8.08 -7.32
CA TYR A 41 -0.39 -8.58 -6.33
C TYR A 41 -1.79 -8.57 -6.89
N ARG A 42 -2.64 -9.47 -6.40
CA ARG A 42 -3.97 -9.70 -6.98
C ARG A 42 -5.05 -9.80 -5.92
N LYS A 43 -6.23 -9.29 -6.27
CA LYS A 43 -7.48 -9.54 -5.53
C LYS A 43 -8.62 -9.60 -6.52
N GLY A 44 -9.15 -10.79 -6.78
CA GLY A 44 -10.07 -11.03 -7.89
C GLY A 44 -9.46 -10.59 -9.23
N GLY A 45 -10.21 -9.81 -10.02
CA GLY A 45 -9.73 -9.28 -11.31
C GLY A 45 -8.81 -8.06 -11.25
N GLN A 46 -8.42 -7.61 -10.05
CA GLN A 46 -7.69 -6.35 -9.84
C GLN A 46 -6.21 -6.63 -9.53
N ARG A 47 -5.33 -5.71 -9.96
CA ARG A 47 -3.87 -5.83 -9.76
C ARG A 47 -3.26 -4.62 -9.07
N PHE A 48 -2.25 -4.86 -8.25
CA PHE A 48 -1.31 -3.84 -7.80
C PHE A 48 0.08 -4.22 -8.31
N ILE A 49 0.79 -3.29 -8.95
CA ILE A 49 2.07 -3.56 -9.61
C ILE A 49 3.12 -2.56 -9.12
N VAL A 50 4.29 -3.04 -8.77
CA VAL A 50 5.47 -2.21 -8.47
C VAL A 50 6.42 -2.29 -9.65
N THR A 51 6.86 -1.15 -10.18
CA THR A 51 7.69 -1.11 -11.40
C THR A 51 8.86 -0.14 -11.28
N LEU A 52 9.96 -0.49 -11.94
CA LEU A 52 10.93 0.51 -12.37
C LEU A 52 10.23 1.44 -13.39
N PRO A 53 10.40 2.78 -13.30
CA PRO A 53 9.81 3.69 -14.28
C PRO A 53 10.31 3.41 -15.70
N ILE A 54 9.37 3.23 -16.64
CA ILE A 54 9.67 2.81 -18.03
C ILE A 54 10.47 3.88 -18.79
N ASN A 55 10.33 5.16 -18.41
CA ASN A 55 11.07 6.26 -19.02
C ASN A 55 12.52 6.39 -18.50
N GLY A 56 12.96 5.50 -17.59
CA GLY A 56 14.30 5.50 -17.02
C GLY A 56 14.58 6.65 -16.04
N GLN A 57 13.60 7.49 -15.71
CA GLN A 57 13.74 8.53 -14.71
C GLN A 57 13.54 7.96 -13.30
N PRO A 58 14.08 8.59 -12.24
CA PRO A 58 13.86 8.15 -10.87
C PRO A 58 12.36 8.04 -10.53
N ALA A 59 12.01 7.02 -9.74
CA ALA A 59 10.67 6.88 -9.20
C ALA A 59 10.30 8.10 -8.35
N THR A 60 9.11 8.65 -8.61
CA THR A 60 8.59 9.80 -7.87
C THR A 60 7.16 9.53 -7.44
N PRO A 61 6.78 9.91 -6.21
CA PRO A 61 5.40 9.79 -5.77
C PRO A 61 4.54 10.90 -6.41
N ALA A 62 3.30 10.57 -6.72
CA ALA A 62 2.34 11.57 -7.17
C ALA A 62 1.98 12.54 -6.03
N ASN A 63 2.25 13.84 -6.21
CA ASN A 63 1.77 14.87 -5.28
C ASN A 63 0.24 14.93 -5.34
N GLY A 64 -0.43 14.73 -4.19
CA GLY A 64 -1.89 14.55 -4.10
C GLY A 64 -2.39 13.12 -4.38
N GLY A 65 -1.52 12.21 -4.84
CA GLY A 65 -1.86 10.80 -5.03
C GLY A 65 -2.03 10.08 -3.70
N THR A 66 -3.05 9.22 -3.58
CA THR A 66 -3.24 8.33 -2.44
C THR A 66 -3.97 7.07 -2.87
N ILE A 67 -3.48 5.89 -2.47
CA ILE A 67 -4.11 4.60 -2.75
C ILE A 67 -4.69 4.07 -1.44
N GLY A 68 -6.01 3.87 -1.39
CA GLY A 68 -6.75 3.45 -0.20
C GLY A 68 -7.13 1.97 -0.22
N PHE A 69 -6.88 1.29 0.90
CA PHE A 69 -7.28 -0.10 1.14
C PHE A 69 -8.37 -0.15 2.21
N LEU A 70 -9.43 -0.90 1.94
CA LEU A 70 -10.47 -1.22 2.92
C LEU A 70 -10.06 -2.49 3.67
N LEU A 71 -10.01 -2.39 5.00
CA LEU A 71 -9.67 -3.49 5.91
C LEU A 71 -10.90 -3.86 6.75
N SER A 72 -10.84 -5.02 7.41
CA SER A 72 -11.98 -5.60 8.13
C SER A 72 -12.21 -4.99 9.50
N SER A 73 -11.18 -4.42 10.14
CA SER A 73 -11.24 -3.94 11.52
C SER A 73 -10.24 -2.81 11.81
N ALA A 74 -10.45 -2.10 12.93
CA ALA A 74 -9.52 -1.08 13.41
C ALA A 74 -8.16 -1.70 13.81
N GLU A 75 -8.20 -2.91 14.36
CA GLU A 75 -7.03 -3.71 14.72
C GLU A 75 -6.18 -4.04 13.49
N ASP A 76 -6.81 -4.44 12.38
CA ASP A 76 -6.11 -4.69 11.11
C ASP A 76 -5.45 -3.42 10.58
N VAL A 77 -6.11 -2.26 10.70
CA VAL A 77 -5.55 -0.97 10.26
C VAL A 77 -4.34 -0.60 11.10
N GLN A 78 -4.40 -0.82 12.42
CA GLN A 78 -3.27 -0.59 13.32
C GLN A 78 -2.10 -1.52 13.00
N ALA A 79 -2.37 -2.82 12.78
CA ALA A 79 -1.36 -3.81 12.46
C ALA A 79 -0.72 -3.56 11.08
N TRP A 80 -1.54 -3.18 10.09
CA TRP A 80 -1.10 -2.75 8.76
C TRP A 80 -0.12 -1.58 8.84
N HIS A 81 -0.45 -0.55 9.63
CA HIS A 81 0.41 0.61 9.81
C HIS A 81 1.75 0.22 10.45
N GLN A 82 1.70 -0.55 11.54
CA GLN A 82 2.90 -1.00 12.25
C GLN A 82 3.82 -1.86 11.36
N ALA A 83 3.25 -2.79 10.58
CA ALA A 83 3.99 -3.64 9.66
C ALA A 83 4.68 -2.83 8.55
N GLY A 84 3.98 -1.82 8.01
CA GLY A 84 4.55 -0.93 7.01
C GLY A 84 5.73 -0.11 7.53
N VAL A 85 5.61 0.49 8.72
CA VAL A 85 6.72 1.22 9.36
C VAL A 85 7.91 0.30 9.63
N LYS A 86 7.69 -0.91 10.16
CA LYS A 86 8.75 -1.90 10.41
C LYS A 86 9.44 -2.38 9.13
N SER A 87 8.77 -2.26 7.97
CA SER A 87 9.25 -2.78 6.69
C SER A 87 9.80 -1.69 5.77
N GLY A 88 10.22 -0.55 6.33
CA GLY A 88 10.91 0.52 5.60
C GLY A 88 9.99 1.64 5.10
N GLY A 89 8.69 1.55 5.36
CA GLY A 89 7.77 2.67 5.17
C GLY A 89 7.90 3.72 6.27
N LYS A 90 7.17 4.83 6.10
CA LYS A 90 7.07 5.90 7.09
C LYS A 90 5.61 6.19 7.39
N SER A 91 5.30 6.53 8.64
CA SER A 91 3.99 7.09 8.96
C SER A 91 3.77 8.35 8.12
N ALA A 92 2.58 8.49 7.56
CA ALA A 92 2.17 9.71 6.87
C ALA A 92 1.07 10.39 7.71
N GLU A 93 1.09 11.71 7.75
CA GLU A 93 0.13 12.51 8.54
C GLU A 93 0.14 12.15 10.04
N SER A 94 -1.03 12.04 10.66
CA SER A 94 -1.21 11.66 12.06
C SER A 94 -1.09 10.14 12.27
N ALA A 95 -0.87 9.76 13.53
CA ALA A 95 -0.95 8.36 13.95
C ALA A 95 -2.34 7.76 13.62
N PRO A 96 -2.47 6.42 13.53
CA PRO A 96 -3.78 5.78 13.33
C PRO A 96 -4.81 6.28 14.35
N HIS A 97 -6.00 6.64 13.89
CA HIS A 97 -7.02 7.25 14.75
C HIS A 97 -8.45 7.02 14.23
N LEU A 98 -9.42 7.12 15.14
CA LEU A 98 -10.84 7.16 14.81
C LEU A 98 -11.23 8.57 14.35
N ARG A 99 -11.85 8.66 13.18
CA ARG A 99 -12.42 9.90 12.65
C ARG A 99 -13.84 10.12 13.14
N LYS A 100 -14.30 11.38 13.06
CA LYS A 100 -15.70 11.77 13.36
C LYS A 100 -16.74 11.05 12.49
N ASP A 101 -16.36 10.54 11.32
CA ASP A 101 -17.23 9.78 10.41
C ASP A 101 -17.23 8.27 10.72
N GLY A 102 -16.73 7.85 11.89
CA GLY A 102 -16.76 6.45 12.34
C GLY A 102 -15.73 5.54 11.69
N LYS A 103 -14.81 6.08 10.88
CA LYS A 103 -13.73 5.30 10.26
C LYS A 103 -12.48 5.34 11.10
N PHE A 104 -11.89 4.17 11.35
CA PHE A 104 -10.53 4.09 11.86
C PHE A 104 -9.56 4.09 10.68
N ILE A 105 -8.61 5.01 10.66
CA ILE A 105 -7.77 5.29 9.49
C ILE A 105 -6.29 5.36 9.85
N ALA A 106 -5.43 4.94 8.94
CA ALA A 106 -3.99 5.13 9.01
C ALA A 106 -3.42 5.46 7.62
N TYR A 107 -2.32 6.21 7.60
CA TYR A 107 -1.59 6.51 6.37
C TYR A 107 -0.12 6.11 6.46
N LEU A 108 0.42 5.66 5.34
CA LEU A 108 1.84 5.35 5.17
C LEU A 108 2.37 6.04 3.92
N ARG A 109 3.68 6.26 3.90
CA ARG A 109 4.46 6.31 2.66
C ARG A 109 5.24 5.02 2.55
N ASP A 110 5.23 4.43 1.36
CA ASP A 110 6.17 3.34 1.03
C ASP A 110 7.63 3.86 1.00
N PRO A 111 8.64 2.99 0.81
CA PRO A 111 10.03 3.40 0.74
C PRO A 111 10.36 4.46 -0.32
N TYR A 112 9.52 4.59 -1.36
CA TYR A 112 9.67 5.53 -2.47
C TYR A 112 8.69 6.72 -2.38
N GLY A 113 8.04 6.89 -1.24
CA GLY A 113 7.18 8.03 -0.95
C GLY A 113 5.75 7.92 -1.46
N ASN A 114 5.37 6.84 -2.14
CA ASN A 114 4.00 6.61 -2.61
C ASN A 114 3.07 6.58 -1.39
N LYS A 115 2.06 7.46 -1.38
CA LYS A 115 1.17 7.59 -0.23
C LYS A 115 0.06 6.53 -0.30
N LEU A 116 -0.08 5.80 0.80
CA LEU A 116 -1.07 4.74 1.00
C LEU A 116 -1.97 5.09 2.18
N CYS A 117 -3.19 4.58 2.16
CA CYS A 117 -4.18 4.69 3.20
C CYS A 117 -4.77 3.32 3.49
N ALA A 118 -5.02 3.01 4.76
CA ALA A 118 -5.87 1.91 5.16
C ALA A 118 -6.99 2.45 6.07
N TYR A 119 -8.21 1.98 5.87
CA TYR A 119 -9.30 2.28 6.78
C TYR A 119 -10.24 1.10 6.96
N ALA A 120 -10.92 1.08 8.10
CA ALA A 120 -12.03 0.19 8.41
C ALA A 120 -13.21 1.03 8.89
N GLN A 121 -14.43 0.57 8.59
CA GLN A 121 -15.63 1.11 9.23
C GLN A 121 -15.77 0.47 10.61
N GLN A 122 -16.03 1.27 11.63
CA GLN A 122 -16.48 0.72 12.90
C GLN A 122 -17.89 0.15 12.66
N ALA A 123 -18.14 -1.08 13.10
CA ALA A 123 -19.49 -1.64 13.04
C ALA A 123 -20.45 -0.70 13.78
N LEU A 124 -21.58 -0.38 13.14
CA LEU A 124 -22.67 0.41 13.74
C LEU A 124 -23.26 -0.32 14.96
#